data_AF-A0A4Z2GIA4-F1
#
_entry.id   AF-A0A4Z2GIA4-F1
#
_cell.length_a   1.000
_cell.length_b   1.000
_cell.length_c   1.000
_cell.angle_alpha   90.00
_cell.angle_beta   90.00
_cell.angle_gamma   90.00
#
_symmetry.space_group_name_H-M   'P 1'
#
loop_
_entity.id
_entity.type
_entity.pdbx_description
1 polymer ?
#
loop_
_entity_poly.entity_id
_entity_poly.type
_entity_poly.pdbx_seq_one_letter_code
_entity_poly.pdbx_strand_id
1 'polypeptide(L)'
;MQESSATQKQLFTVSTYEDLKLNTRVESLNKAAMFHKSSQGKHWIFLSEDDVEKKRLTANQKFRSDALESGKRMVDFCNAFKPVMPKSVVGTAIMYFRRFYLNNSIMEYHPRIIMLTCAYLSCKVDEFNVSSTQFVGNLLQETPAGQEMVLEQILEFELLLIQQLNFHLVVHTPYRPMEGLLIDLKTRYPSLENPETLRKNADDFLTQAAMTDAGLLFPPSQIALTAILNSASRAGLSMESYLNECLRLKEDKETLSKMYDSMRQMKTLLRKYELPNVEEVNAYKKKLERIHAEFSSSSNKRKRGYEDDGHVSKEPRLTEEEWTDEDLV
;
A
#
# COMPACT_ATOMS: atom_id res chain seq x y z
N MET A 1 -52.03 12.56 -9.82
CA MET A 1 -51.45 11.22 -9.61
C MET A 1 -51.02 10.65 -10.96
N GLN A 2 -50.02 11.09 -11.72
CA GLN A 2 -48.71 11.70 -11.48
C GLN A 2 -47.86 11.07 -10.35
N GLU A 3 -46.70 10.58 -10.80
CA GLU A 3 -45.48 10.23 -10.06
C GLU A 3 -45.50 8.93 -9.24
N SER A 4 -44.99 7.83 -9.82
CA SER A 4 -44.08 6.86 -9.14
C SER A 4 -43.75 5.62 -10.01
N SER A 5 -43.34 5.79 -11.28
CA SER A 5 -42.88 4.62 -12.07
C SER A 5 -41.71 4.89 -13.01
N ALA A 6 -41.30 6.15 -13.20
CA ALA A 6 -40.19 6.48 -14.08
C ALA A 6 -38.81 6.46 -13.40
N THR A 7 -38.73 6.56 -12.06
CA THR A 7 -37.47 6.83 -11.36
C THR A 7 -36.63 5.58 -11.03
N GLN A 8 -37.21 4.37 -11.15
CA GLN A 8 -36.50 3.13 -10.79
C GLN A 8 -35.95 2.36 -12.00
N LYS A 9 -36.26 2.80 -13.23
CA LYS A 9 -35.73 2.22 -14.47
C LYS A 9 -34.55 2.98 -15.09
N GLN A 10 -34.10 4.09 -14.49
CA GLN A 10 -32.94 4.86 -14.97
C GLN A 10 -31.61 4.51 -14.28
N LEU A 11 -31.60 3.60 -13.30
CA LEU A 11 -30.39 3.20 -12.57
C LEU A 11 -29.71 1.92 -13.10
N PHE A 12 -30.30 1.22 -14.08
CA PHE A 12 -29.78 -0.06 -14.58
C PHE A 12 -29.89 -0.23 -16.10
N THR A 13 -29.49 0.78 -16.86
CA THR A 13 -29.21 0.61 -18.29
C THR A 13 -27.82 1.13 -18.60
N VAL A 14 -26.80 0.30 -18.39
CA VAL A 14 -25.48 0.46 -19.00
C VAL A 14 -25.65 0.06 -20.46
N SER A 15 -25.88 1.04 -21.35
CA SER A 15 -26.22 0.76 -22.75
C SER A 15 -25.01 0.71 -23.67
N THR A 16 -23.82 1.17 -23.27
CA THR A 16 -22.65 1.19 -24.16
C THR A 16 -21.31 0.98 -23.45
N TYR A 17 -20.33 0.47 -24.20
CA TYR A 17 -18.94 0.32 -23.79
C TYR A 17 -18.24 1.68 -23.51
N GLU A 18 -18.84 2.79 -23.98
CA GLU A 18 -18.34 4.15 -23.74
C GLU A 18 -18.73 4.69 -22.35
N ASP A 19 -19.91 4.31 -21.83
CA ASP A 19 -20.35 4.70 -20.48
C ASP A 19 -19.48 4.08 -19.38
N LEU A 20 -19.02 2.84 -19.59
CA LEU A 20 -18.10 2.14 -18.67
C LEU A 20 -16.73 2.83 -18.61
N LYS A 21 -16.25 3.35 -19.76
CA LYS A 21 -15.00 4.12 -19.87
C LYS A 21 -15.14 5.50 -19.24
N LEU A 22 -16.31 6.15 -19.36
CA LEU A 22 -16.57 7.44 -18.74
C LEU A 22 -16.61 7.33 -17.21
N ASN A 23 -17.25 6.30 -16.65
CA ASN A 23 -17.29 6.11 -15.19
C ASN A 23 -15.90 5.83 -14.60
N THR A 24 -15.09 4.96 -15.23
CA THR A 24 -13.70 4.74 -14.81
C THR A 24 -12.80 5.96 -15.02
N ARG A 25 -13.10 6.82 -16.00
CA ARG A 25 -12.38 8.08 -16.26
C ARG A 25 -12.77 9.21 -15.32
N VAL A 26 -13.99 9.20 -14.78
CA VAL A 26 -14.46 10.14 -13.75
C VAL A 26 -13.97 9.72 -12.36
N GLU A 27 -14.02 8.45 -11.96
CA GLU A 27 -13.44 7.95 -10.70
C GLU A 27 -11.91 8.01 -10.68
N SER A 28 -11.31 7.55 -11.78
CA SER A 28 -10.38 8.33 -12.59
C SER A 28 -9.91 9.69 -12.05
N LEU A 29 -10.31 10.74 -12.72
CA LEU A 29 -9.89 12.10 -12.42
C LEU A 29 -10.21 12.53 -10.97
N ASN A 30 -11.27 12.03 -10.35
CA ASN A 30 -11.64 12.33 -8.95
C ASN A 30 -10.57 11.89 -7.94
N LYS A 31 -10.00 10.69 -8.04
CA LYS A 31 -8.92 10.26 -7.11
C LYS A 31 -7.62 11.06 -7.27
N ALA A 32 -7.33 11.62 -8.45
CA ALA A 32 -6.13 12.44 -8.66
C ALA A 32 -6.29 13.87 -8.10
N ALA A 33 -7.48 14.46 -8.26
CA ALA A 33 -7.83 15.77 -7.69
C ALA A 33 -7.98 15.76 -6.14
N MET A 34 -8.03 14.58 -5.52
CA MET A 34 -8.26 14.42 -4.08
C MET A 34 -7.01 14.25 -3.21
N PHE A 35 -5.79 14.08 -3.77
CA PHE A 35 -4.60 13.77 -2.95
C PHE A 35 -4.35 14.78 -1.81
N HIS A 36 -4.43 16.08 -2.08
CA HIS A 36 -4.20 17.12 -1.06
C HIS A 36 -5.30 17.15 0.04
N LYS A 37 -6.46 16.58 -0.25
CA LYS A 37 -7.56 16.45 0.72
C LYS A 37 -7.61 15.06 1.37
N SER A 38 -6.85 14.10 0.84
CA SER A 38 -6.87 12.71 1.28
C SER A 38 -6.12 12.51 2.58
N SER A 39 -6.42 11.40 3.26
CA SER A 39 -5.72 11.01 4.47
C SER A 39 -4.22 10.81 4.22
N GLN A 40 -3.83 10.36 3.03
CA GLN A 40 -2.43 10.24 2.64
C GLN A 40 -1.72 11.59 2.62
N GLY A 41 -2.26 12.57 1.90
CA GLY A 41 -1.63 13.89 1.80
C GLY A 41 -1.54 14.62 3.14
N LYS A 42 -2.50 14.38 4.04
CA LYS A 42 -2.60 15.04 5.36
C LYS A 42 -1.74 14.39 6.46
N HIS A 43 -1.63 13.07 6.46
CA HIS A 43 -1.07 12.34 7.61
C HIS A 43 0.11 11.43 7.26
N TRP A 44 0.33 11.14 5.98
CA TRP A 44 1.32 10.15 5.53
C TRP A 44 2.34 10.71 4.55
N ILE A 45 2.49 12.03 4.50
CA ILE A 45 3.59 12.73 3.84
C ILE A 45 4.38 13.47 4.92
N PHE A 46 5.67 13.13 5.05
CA PHE A 46 6.57 13.69 6.05
C PHE A 46 7.47 14.75 5.43
N LEU A 47 7.90 15.70 6.26
CA LEU A 47 8.68 16.86 5.81
C LEU A 47 10.13 16.51 5.52
N SER A 48 10.68 15.48 6.20
CA SER A 48 12.08 15.12 6.08
C SER A 48 12.33 13.62 6.29
N GLU A 49 13.48 13.15 5.79
CA GLU A 49 14.01 11.81 6.09
C GLU A 49 14.24 11.64 7.62
N ASP A 50 14.64 12.71 8.32
CA ASP A 50 14.89 12.69 9.77
C ASP A 50 13.61 12.44 10.58
N ASP A 51 12.46 12.95 10.16
CA ASP A 51 11.17 12.69 10.82
C ASP A 51 10.78 11.21 10.71
N VAL A 52 11.02 10.63 9.53
CA VAL A 52 10.78 9.21 9.24
C VAL A 52 11.73 8.35 10.10
N GLU A 53 13.01 8.68 10.14
CA GLU A 53 13.99 7.96 10.95
C GLU A 53 13.70 8.09 12.44
N LYS A 54 13.33 9.27 12.93
CA LYS A 54 12.95 9.48 14.33
C LYS A 54 11.78 8.60 14.74
N LYS A 55 10.74 8.50 13.90
CA LYS A 55 9.60 7.59 14.13
C LYS A 55 10.04 6.13 14.23
N ARG A 56 10.86 5.67 13.28
CA ARG A 56 11.43 4.33 13.29
C ARG A 56 12.29 4.07 14.52
N LEU A 57 13.08 5.05 14.95
CA LEU A 57 13.92 4.96 16.14
C LEU A 57 13.06 4.85 17.40
N THR A 58 12.01 5.65 17.53
CA THR A 58 11.06 5.52 18.65
C THR A 58 10.39 4.15 18.65
N ALA A 59 9.93 3.66 17.49
CA ALA A 59 9.33 2.35 17.36
C ALA A 59 10.32 1.20 17.63
N ASN A 60 11.60 1.40 17.32
CA ASN A 60 12.64 0.37 17.39
C ASN A 60 13.74 0.70 18.41
N GLN A 61 13.43 1.43 19.48
CA GLN A 61 14.37 1.82 20.54
C GLN A 61 15.14 0.63 21.16
N LYS A 62 14.80 -0.62 20.81
CA LYS A 62 15.49 -1.84 21.21
C LYS A 62 16.28 -2.61 20.14
N PHE A 63 16.14 -2.42 18.81
CA PHE A 63 16.94 -3.18 17.82
C PHE A 63 16.79 -2.70 16.37
N ARG A 64 17.87 -2.72 15.55
CA ARG A 64 17.89 -2.25 14.15
C ARG A 64 18.04 -3.38 13.13
N SER A 65 17.44 -3.16 11.93
CA SER A 65 17.86 -3.60 10.58
C SER A 65 17.13 -4.70 9.77
N ASP A 66 15.84 -4.98 10.00
CA ASP A 66 15.09 -5.99 9.20
C ASP A 66 13.99 -5.44 8.24
N ALA A 67 13.74 -4.12 8.21
CA ALA A 67 12.60 -3.56 7.45
C ALA A 67 12.80 -3.60 5.92
N LEU A 68 14.03 -3.37 5.45
CA LEU A 68 14.28 -3.06 4.04
C LEU A 68 14.25 -4.30 3.14
N GLU A 69 14.83 -5.42 3.60
CA GLU A 69 14.79 -6.71 2.91
C GLU A 69 13.35 -7.24 2.76
N SER A 70 12.55 -7.06 3.81
CA SER A 70 11.15 -7.52 3.83
C SER A 70 10.30 -6.80 2.78
N GLY A 71 10.62 -5.53 2.49
CA GLY A 71 10.03 -4.79 1.37
C GLY A 71 10.34 -5.41 0.01
N LYS A 72 11.58 -5.88 -0.22
CA LYS A 72 11.95 -6.56 -1.47
C LYS A 72 11.18 -7.87 -1.65
N ARG A 73 11.10 -8.69 -0.60
CA ARG A 73 10.35 -9.95 -0.62
C ARG A 73 8.87 -9.74 -0.91
N MET A 74 8.31 -8.61 -0.46
CA MET A 74 6.94 -8.23 -0.80
C MET A 74 6.78 -8.06 -2.31
N VAL A 75 7.68 -7.27 -2.92
CA VAL A 75 7.65 -7.01 -4.37
C VAL A 75 7.80 -8.31 -5.15
N ASP A 76 8.73 -9.17 -4.74
CA ASP A 76 8.96 -10.47 -5.38
C ASP A 76 7.74 -11.38 -5.29
N PHE A 77 7.11 -11.48 -4.11
CA PHE A 77 5.87 -12.24 -3.91
C PHE A 77 4.73 -11.71 -4.80
N CYS A 78 4.51 -10.39 -4.81
CA CYS A 78 3.44 -9.78 -5.59
C CYS A 78 3.66 -9.92 -7.11
N ASN A 79 4.91 -9.83 -7.57
CA ASN A 79 5.26 -10.00 -8.98
C ASN A 79 5.13 -11.46 -9.46
N ALA A 80 5.41 -12.44 -8.58
CA ALA A 80 5.26 -13.86 -8.88
C ALA A 80 3.80 -14.35 -8.75
N PHE A 81 2.93 -13.56 -8.13
CA PHE A 81 1.56 -13.91 -7.78
C PHE A 81 0.71 -14.28 -9.01
N LYS A 82 -0.12 -15.31 -8.84
CA LYS A 82 -1.10 -15.82 -9.82
C LYS A 82 -2.50 -15.78 -9.19
N PRO A 83 -3.47 -15.04 -9.77
CA PRO A 83 -3.41 -14.25 -11.01
C PRO A 83 -2.50 -13.01 -10.90
N VAL A 84 -2.05 -12.44 -12.02
CA VAL A 84 -1.09 -11.32 -12.01
C VAL A 84 -1.64 -10.16 -11.20
N MET A 85 -0.91 -9.76 -10.15
CA MET A 85 -1.31 -8.66 -9.28
C MET A 85 -1.10 -7.31 -9.99
N PRO A 86 -2.11 -6.41 -10.04
CA PRO A 86 -1.93 -5.09 -10.62
C PRO A 86 -0.90 -4.25 -9.85
N LYS A 87 -0.11 -3.43 -10.56
CA LYS A 87 0.92 -2.55 -9.96
C LYS A 87 0.37 -1.62 -8.87
N SER A 88 -0.88 -1.18 -9.00
CA SER A 88 -1.55 -0.38 -7.97
C SER A 88 -1.69 -1.14 -6.65
N VAL A 89 -2.11 -2.40 -6.71
CA VAL A 89 -2.27 -3.28 -5.54
C VAL A 89 -0.92 -3.53 -4.86
N VAL A 90 0.13 -3.74 -5.64
CA VAL A 90 1.51 -3.88 -5.14
C VAL A 90 1.97 -2.59 -4.46
N GLY A 91 1.75 -1.44 -5.10
CA GLY A 91 2.09 -0.13 -4.53
C GLY A 91 1.36 0.15 -3.22
N THR A 92 0.07 -0.21 -3.13
CA THR A 92 -0.73 -0.12 -1.90
C THR A 92 -0.16 -1.00 -0.79
N ALA A 93 0.18 -2.27 -1.10
CA ALA A 93 0.78 -3.21 -0.13
C ALA A 93 2.11 -2.68 0.45
N ILE A 94 3.00 -2.19 -0.42
CA ILE A 94 4.28 -1.60 -0.01
C ILE A 94 4.06 -0.40 0.91
N MET A 95 3.08 0.46 0.58
CA MET A 95 2.76 1.62 1.41
C MET A 95 2.20 1.22 2.77
N TYR A 96 1.34 0.20 2.85
CA TYR A 96 0.88 -0.31 4.15
C TYR A 96 2.04 -0.83 4.99
N PHE A 97 2.93 -1.62 4.39
CA PHE A 97 4.10 -2.16 5.08
C PHE A 97 4.99 -1.05 5.65
N ARG A 98 5.28 -0.03 4.83
CA ARG A 98 6.06 1.13 5.27
C ARG A 98 5.38 1.87 6.42
N ARG A 99 4.08 2.19 6.28
CA ARG A 99 3.31 2.92 7.30
C ARG A 99 3.25 2.14 8.61
N PHE A 100 3.04 0.83 8.56
CA PHE A 100 2.98 -0.03 9.74
C PHE A 100 4.29 0.07 10.54
N TYR A 101 5.44 -0.14 9.90
CA TYR A 101 6.75 -0.12 10.56
C TYR A 101 7.32 1.29 10.83
N LEU A 102 6.55 2.36 10.59
CA LEU A 102 6.90 3.68 11.13
C LEU A 102 6.66 3.77 12.63
N ASN A 103 5.63 3.11 13.13
CA ASN A 103 5.25 3.20 14.55
C ASN A 103 5.31 1.85 15.28
N ASN A 104 5.54 0.74 14.56
CA ASN A 104 5.57 -0.61 15.13
C ASN A 104 6.96 -1.24 15.00
N SER A 105 7.33 -2.11 15.94
CA SER A 105 8.61 -2.81 15.91
C SER A 105 8.55 -4.14 15.16
N ILE A 106 9.64 -4.47 14.45
CA ILE A 106 9.82 -5.76 13.78
C ILE A 106 9.97 -6.91 14.78
N MET A 107 10.46 -6.61 15.99
CA MET A 107 10.56 -7.59 17.07
C MET A 107 9.20 -8.01 17.62
N GLU A 108 8.22 -7.11 17.56
CA GLU A 108 6.87 -7.37 18.04
C GLU A 108 6.03 -8.05 16.97
N TYR A 109 6.13 -7.56 15.72
CA TYR A 109 5.37 -8.08 14.59
C TYR A 109 6.30 -8.61 13.52
N HIS A 110 6.22 -9.92 13.27
CA HIS A 110 7.10 -10.58 12.32
C HIS A 110 6.86 -10.06 10.89
N PRO A 111 7.90 -9.59 10.18
CA PRO A 111 7.75 -8.87 8.93
C PRO A 111 7.24 -9.74 7.79
N ARG A 112 7.50 -11.06 7.82
CA ARG A 112 6.90 -12.00 6.85
C ARG A 112 5.38 -12.01 6.93
N ILE A 113 4.81 -11.99 8.14
CA ILE A 113 3.36 -12.10 8.32
C ILE A 113 2.70 -10.78 7.98
N ILE A 114 3.21 -9.66 8.53
CA ILE A 114 2.73 -8.33 8.18
C ILE A 114 2.84 -8.05 6.68
N MET A 115 3.91 -8.50 6.02
CA MET A 115 4.05 -8.39 4.57
C MET A 115 2.89 -9.07 3.82
N LEU A 116 2.56 -10.31 4.20
CA LEU A 116 1.47 -11.06 3.59
C LEU A 116 0.11 -10.43 3.93
N THR A 117 -0.09 -9.97 5.16
CA THR A 117 -1.30 -9.25 5.58
C THR A 117 -1.50 -7.96 4.80
N CYS A 118 -0.43 -7.18 4.55
CA CYS A 118 -0.47 -5.99 3.71
C CYS A 118 -0.89 -6.30 2.27
N ALA A 119 -0.31 -7.35 1.67
CA ALA A 119 -0.67 -7.79 0.33
C ALA A 119 -2.11 -8.33 0.26
N TYR A 120 -2.56 -9.05 1.28
CA TYR A 120 -3.93 -9.56 1.36
C TYR A 120 -4.96 -8.42 1.53
N LEU A 121 -4.68 -7.47 2.41
CA LEU A 121 -5.53 -6.30 2.63
C LEU A 121 -5.58 -5.39 1.40
N SER A 122 -4.45 -5.19 0.69
CA SER A 122 -4.44 -4.39 -0.53
C SER A 122 -5.28 -5.01 -1.64
N CYS A 123 -5.29 -6.34 -1.78
CA CYS A 123 -6.19 -7.02 -2.72
C CYS A 123 -7.65 -6.67 -2.46
N LYS A 124 -8.06 -6.63 -1.19
CA LYS A 124 -9.44 -6.29 -0.81
C LYS A 124 -9.77 -4.81 -1.03
N VAL A 125 -8.87 -3.91 -0.66
CA VAL A 125 -9.09 -2.45 -0.77
C VAL A 125 -9.12 -1.98 -2.22
N ASP A 126 -8.29 -2.57 -3.09
CA ASP A 126 -8.24 -2.24 -4.52
C ASP A 126 -9.15 -3.14 -5.38
N GLU A 127 -10.06 -3.89 -4.75
CA GLU A 127 -11.06 -4.76 -5.41
C GLU A 127 -10.45 -5.80 -6.38
N PHE A 128 -9.25 -6.27 -6.06
CA PHE A 128 -8.62 -7.39 -6.76
C PHE A 128 -9.16 -8.71 -6.21
N ASN A 129 -10.15 -9.25 -6.93
CA ASN A 129 -10.91 -10.43 -6.54
C ASN A 129 -10.06 -11.71 -6.52
N VAL A 130 -9.51 -12.02 -5.35
CA VAL A 130 -8.75 -13.24 -5.08
C VAL A 130 -9.27 -13.87 -3.79
N SER A 131 -9.55 -15.18 -3.81
CA SER A 131 -10.00 -15.89 -2.59
C SER A 131 -8.86 -16.03 -1.59
N SER A 132 -9.18 -16.19 -0.30
CA SER A 132 -8.19 -16.47 0.75
C SER A 132 -7.34 -17.70 0.43
N THR A 133 -7.97 -18.78 -0.04
CA THR A 133 -7.31 -20.02 -0.44
C THR A 133 -6.37 -19.82 -1.64
N GLN A 134 -6.78 -19.05 -2.63
CA GLN A 134 -5.94 -18.74 -3.79
C GLN A 134 -4.77 -17.85 -3.40
N PHE A 135 -4.96 -16.93 -2.45
CA PHE A 135 -3.88 -16.09 -1.96
C PHE A 135 -2.77 -16.90 -1.30
N VAL A 136 -3.11 -17.75 -0.33
CA VAL A 136 -2.09 -18.59 0.34
C VAL A 136 -1.58 -19.72 -0.56
N GLY A 137 -2.35 -20.14 -1.57
CA GLY A 137 -1.91 -21.08 -2.60
C GLY A 137 -0.70 -20.59 -3.42
N ASN A 138 -0.43 -19.27 -3.44
CA ASN A 138 0.78 -18.71 -4.04
C ASN A 138 2.04 -18.88 -3.17
N LEU A 139 1.91 -19.37 -1.93
CA LEU A 139 3.02 -19.74 -1.06
C LEU A 139 3.52 -21.14 -1.42
N LEU A 140 4.21 -21.26 -2.55
CA LEU A 140 4.66 -22.53 -3.13
C LEU A 140 5.65 -23.31 -2.25
N GLN A 141 6.26 -22.65 -1.26
CA GLN A 141 7.20 -23.27 -0.33
C GLN A 141 6.51 -23.89 0.89
N GLU A 142 5.23 -23.59 1.11
CA GLU A 142 4.47 -24.06 2.26
C GLU A 142 3.64 -25.31 1.91
N THR A 143 3.51 -26.22 2.86
CA THR A 143 2.56 -27.34 2.76
C THR A 143 1.12 -26.83 2.87
N PRO A 144 0.10 -27.60 2.44
CA PRO A 144 -1.30 -27.17 2.59
C PRO A 144 -1.68 -26.79 4.03
N ALA A 145 -1.20 -27.53 5.02
CA ALA A 145 -1.40 -27.18 6.44
C ALA A 145 -0.65 -25.88 6.83
N GLY A 146 0.56 -25.65 6.29
CA GLY A 146 1.30 -24.41 6.50
C GLY A 146 0.59 -23.20 5.87
N GLN A 147 -0.02 -23.36 4.69
CA GLN A 147 -0.81 -22.32 4.03
C GLN A 147 -2.03 -21.93 4.88
N GLU A 148 -2.70 -22.89 5.50
CA GLU A 148 -3.82 -22.65 6.41
C GLU A 148 -3.39 -21.89 7.67
N MET A 149 -2.29 -22.31 8.32
CA MET A 149 -1.74 -21.59 9.47
C MET A 149 -1.33 -20.16 9.13
N VAL A 150 -0.73 -19.94 7.96
CA VAL A 150 -0.38 -18.58 7.50
C VAL A 150 -1.63 -17.77 7.22
N LEU A 151 -2.69 -18.38 6.68
CA LEU A 151 -3.98 -17.70 6.48
C LEU A 151 -4.58 -17.25 7.82
N GLU A 152 -4.59 -18.12 8.84
CA GLU A 152 -5.06 -17.78 10.19
C GLU A 152 -4.30 -16.57 10.75
N GLN A 153 -2.97 -16.57 10.63
CA GLN A 153 -2.14 -15.44 11.05
C GLN A 153 -2.45 -14.16 10.26
N ILE A 154 -2.65 -14.26 8.95
CA ILE A 154 -3.04 -13.11 8.11
C ILE A 154 -4.35 -12.50 8.62
N LEU A 155 -5.34 -13.33 8.94
CA LEU A 155 -6.64 -12.89 9.44
C LEU A 155 -6.55 -12.29 10.85
N GLU A 156 -5.72 -12.86 11.72
CA GLU A 156 -5.46 -12.32 13.07
C GLU A 156 -4.86 -10.91 13.01
N PHE A 157 -3.89 -10.68 12.13
CA PHE A 157 -3.21 -9.39 12.00
C PHE A 157 -3.96 -8.38 11.10
N GLU A 158 -5.04 -8.77 10.43
CA GLU A 158 -5.76 -7.88 9.51
C GLU A 158 -6.32 -6.65 10.23
N LEU A 159 -7.07 -6.87 11.31
CA LEU A 159 -7.66 -5.77 12.07
C LEU A 159 -6.58 -4.88 12.69
N LEU A 160 -5.51 -5.49 13.22
CA LEU A 160 -4.36 -4.77 13.76
C LEU A 160 -3.75 -3.86 12.68
N LEU A 161 -3.52 -4.38 11.47
CA LEU A 161 -2.95 -3.60 10.38
C LEU A 161 -3.84 -2.39 10.08
N ILE A 162 -5.16 -2.56 9.97
CA ILE A 162 -6.10 -1.47 9.71
C ILE A 162 -6.02 -0.39 10.81
N GLN A 163 -5.96 -0.81 12.08
CA GLN A 163 -5.81 0.09 13.22
C GLN A 163 -4.49 0.87 13.18
N GLN A 164 -3.37 0.19 12.90
CA GLN A 164 -2.05 0.80 12.80
C GLN A 164 -1.89 1.74 11.59
N LEU A 165 -2.74 1.58 10.58
CA LEU A 165 -2.88 2.50 9.45
C LEU A 165 -3.83 3.67 9.73
N ASN A 166 -4.36 3.79 10.95
CA ASN A 166 -5.38 4.77 11.34
C ASN A 166 -6.61 4.72 10.44
N PHE A 167 -6.98 3.54 9.93
CA PHE A 167 -8.09 3.35 8.96
C PHE A 167 -7.90 4.14 7.64
N HIS A 168 -6.69 4.63 7.36
CA HIS A 168 -6.35 5.37 6.14
C HIS A 168 -5.97 4.42 4.99
N LEU A 169 -6.95 3.64 4.53
CA LEU A 169 -6.74 2.55 3.57
C LEU A 169 -6.57 3.02 2.11
N VAL A 170 -7.14 4.16 1.73
CA VAL A 170 -6.98 4.66 0.35
C VAL A 170 -5.55 5.17 0.14
N VAL A 171 -4.81 4.49 -0.74
CA VAL A 171 -3.44 4.87 -1.14
C VAL A 171 -3.42 5.32 -2.59
N HIS A 172 -2.89 6.51 -2.83
CA HIS A 172 -2.59 7.05 -4.14
C HIS A 172 -1.18 6.62 -4.55
N THR A 173 -1.08 5.77 -5.58
CA THR A 173 0.18 5.27 -6.14
C THR A 173 0.64 6.11 -7.34
N PRO A 174 1.95 6.14 -7.66
CA PRO A 174 2.49 6.97 -8.74
C PRO A 174 2.17 6.43 -10.15
N TYR A 175 1.71 5.19 -10.30
CA TYR A 175 1.41 4.58 -11.61
C TYR A 175 0.30 5.33 -12.35
N ARG A 176 -0.72 5.78 -11.62
CA ARG A 176 -1.88 6.44 -12.23
C ARG A 176 -1.59 7.87 -12.70
N PRO A 177 -0.91 8.72 -11.91
CA PRO A 177 -0.36 9.97 -12.43
C PRO A 177 0.61 9.76 -13.60
N MET A 178 1.40 8.69 -13.61
CA MET A 178 2.29 8.39 -14.75
C MET A 178 1.51 8.18 -16.05
N GLU A 179 0.44 7.38 -16.03
CA GLU A 179 -0.42 7.21 -17.22
C GLU A 179 -1.04 8.53 -17.68
N GLY A 180 -1.52 9.35 -16.73
CA GLY A 180 -2.07 10.67 -17.04
C GLY A 180 -1.04 11.57 -17.74
N LEU A 181 0.20 11.60 -17.24
CA LEU A 181 1.29 12.37 -17.83
C LEU A 181 1.73 11.83 -19.19
N LEU A 182 1.73 10.51 -19.40
CA LEU A 182 2.04 9.92 -20.71
C LEU A 182 0.98 10.28 -21.76
N ILE A 183 -0.31 10.26 -21.40
CA ILE A 183 -1.40 10.70 -22.28
C ILE A 183 -1.27 12.19 -22.58
N ASP A 184 -0.91 12.99 -21.58
CA ASP A 184 -0.70 14.42 -21.71
C ASP A 184 0.44 14.75 -22.69
N LEU A 185 1.57 14.04 -22.57
CA LEU A 185 2.69 14.15 -23.52
C LEU A 185 2.29 13.78 -24.95
N LYS A 186 1.53 12.69 -25.14
CA LYS A 186 1.05 12.28 -26.47
C LYS A 186 0.15 13.32 -27.14
N THR A 187 -0.61 14.07 -26.34
CA THR A 187 -1.64 14.99 -26.87
C THR A 187 -1.14 16.43 -26.98
N ARG A 188 -0.28 16.87 -26.05
CA ARG A 188 0.15 18.27 -25.95
C ARG A 188 1.63 18.50 -26.26
N TYR A 189 2.41 17.45 -26.48
CA TYR A 189 3.83 17.55 -26.82
C TYR A 189 4.19 16.80 -28.11
N PRO A 190 3.80 17.31 -29.30
CA PRO A 190 4.00 16.64 -30.59
C PRO A 190 5.47 16.45 -30.98
N SER A 191 6.39 17.20 -30.36
CA SER A 191 7.84 17.09 -30.56
C SER A 191 8.40 15.74 -30.11
N LEU A 192 7.65 14.96 -29.32
CA LEU A 192 8.02 13.62 -28.90
C LEU A 192 7.25 12.58 -29.74
N GLU A 193 7.92 12.01 -30.75
CA GLU A 193 7.30 11.07 -31.70
C GLU A 193 6.66 9.84 -31.03
N ASN A 194 7.31 9.28 -30.00
CA ASN A 194 6.75 8.15 -29.27
C ASN A 194 7.05 8.18 -27.76
N PRO A 195 6.12 8.71 -26.94
CA PRO A 195 6.25 8.75 -25.48
C PRO A 195 6.30 7.36 -24.82
N GLU A 196 5.89 6.30 -25.51
CA GLU A 196 5.96 4.93 -24.99
C GLU A 196 7.40 4.45 -24.80
N THR A 197 8.35 5.04 -25.53
CA THR A 197 9.79 4.76 -25.34
C THR A 197 10.27 5.10 -23.92
N LEU A 198 9.61 6.06 -23.26
CA LEU A 198 9.93 6.47 -21.91
C LEU A 198 9.33 5.55 -20.85
N ARG A 199 8.27 4.79 -21.18
CA ARG A 199 7.48 4.00 -20.23
C ARG A 199 8.33 3.00 -19.47
N LYS A 200 9.18 2.24 -20.17
CA LYS A 200 10.04 1.22 -19.55
C LYS A 200 10.99 1.84 -18.53
N ASN A 201 11.71 2.89 -18.90
CA ASN A 201 12.63 3.58 -18.01
C ASN A 201 11.89 4.25 -16.83
N ALA A 202 10.67 4.74 -17.05
CA ALA A 202 9.86 5.36 -16.01
C ALA A 202 9.34 4.30 -15.02
N ASP A 203 8.90 3.14 -15.52
CA ASP A 203 8.52 1.98 -14.70
C ASP A 203 9.70 1.46 -13.86
N ASP A 204 10.89 1.37 -14.45
CA ASP A 204 12.11 0.99 -13.73
C ASP A 204 12.40 2.00 -12.61
N PHE A 205 12.29 3.30 -12.90
CA PHE A 205 12.46 4.35 -11.91
C PHE A 205 11.41 4.25 -10.78
N LEU A 206 10.14 4.03 -11.10
CA LEU A 206 9.10 3.86 -10.09
C LEU A 206 9.32 2.62 -9.22
N THR A 207 9.82 1.53 -9.81
CA THR A 207 10.17 0.31 -9.08
C THR A 207 11.30 0.58 -8.09
N GLN A 208 12.33 1.32 -8.51
CA GLN A 208 13.39 1.77 -7.59
C GLN A 208 12.86 2.73 -6.51
N ALA A 209 12.00 3.67 -6.89
CA ALA A 209 11.40 4.61 -5.93
C ALA A 209 10.57 3.88 -4.86
N ALA A 210 9.86 2.81 -5.23
CA ALA A 210 9.08 1.98 -4.30
C ALA A 210 9.94 1.26 -3.26
N MET A 211 11.24 1.04 -3.55
CA MET A 211 12.21 0.48 -2.60
C MET A 211 12.74 1.53 -1.60
N THR A 212 12.54 2.81 -1.86
CA THR A 212 12.93 3.92 -0.97
C THR A 212 11.76 4.54 -0.22
N ASP A 213 12.03 5.51 0.66
CA ASP A 213 11.01 6.29 1.36
C ASP A 213 10.34 7.38 0.51
N ALA A 214 10.56 7.37 -0.81
CA ALA A 214 9.96 8.35 -1.71
C ALA A 214 8.42 8.44 -1.55
N GLY A 215 7.73 7.30 -1.37
CA GLY A 215 6.28 7.27 -1.18
C GLY A 215 5.76 7.87 0.14
N LEU A 216 6.65 8.11 1.11
CA LEU A 216 6.36 8.77 2.39
C LEU A 216 6.79 10.25 2.40
N LEU A 217 7.62 10.67 1.44
CA LEU A 217 8.24 12.00 1.41
C LEU A 217 7.66 12.89 0.30
N PHE A 218 7.22 12.29 -0.81
CA PHE A 218 6.79 13.03 -1.99
C PHE A 218 5.38 12.63 -2.44
N PRO A 219 4.58 13.59 -2.97
CA PRO A 219 3.33 13.29 -3.64
C PRO A 219 3.51 12.34 -4.83
N PRO A 220 2.54 11.44 -5.09
CA PRO A 220 2.64 10.45 -6.18
C PRO A 220 2.73 11.09 -7.57
N SER A 221 2.14 12.27 -7.77
CA SER A 221 2.27 13.05 -9.00
C SER A 221 3.71 13.55 -9.23
N GLN A 222 4.39 13.99 -8.18
CA GLN A 222 5.80 14.41 -8.26
C GLN A 222 6.72 13.22 -8.52
N ILE A 223 6.46 12.06 -7.90
CA ILE A 223 7.21 10.82 -8.17
C ILE A 223 7.06 10.42 -9.63
N ALA A 224 5.82 10.41 -10.15
CA ALA A 224 5.54 10.07 -11.55
C ALA A 224 6.19 11.04 -12.54
N LEU A 225 6.08 12.35 -12.28
CA LEU A 225 6.70 13.37 -13.11
C LEU A 225 8.23 13.24 -13.11
N THR A 226 8.83 12.98 -11.94
CA THR A 226 10.27 12.74 -11.83
C THR A 226 10.70 11.52 -12.63
N ALA A 227 9.92 10.44 -12.61
CA ALA A 227 10.21 9.22 -13.37
C ALA A 227 10.23 9.48 -14.88
N ILE A 228 9.26 10.24 -15.39
CA ILE A 228 9.17 10.57 -16.82
C ILE A 228 10.30 11.53 -17.23
N LEU A 229 10.55 12.59 -16.45
CA LEU A 229 11.63 13.55 -16.72
C LEU A 229 13.02 12.89 -16.63
N ASN A 230 13.22 11.98 -15.69
CA ASN A 230 14.45 11.19 -15.62
C ASN A 230 14.62 10.31 -16.87
N SER A 231 13.54 9.67 -17.31
CA SER A 231 13.55 8.81 -18.50
C SER A 231 13.86 9.58 -19.78
N ALA A 232 13.27 10.76 -19.97
CA ALA A 232 13.57 11.61 -21.11
C ALA A 232 15.00 12.15 -21.08
N SER A 233 15.48 12.57 -19.90
CA SER A 233 16.86 13.03 -19.74
C SER A 233 17.87 11.92 -20.08
N ARG A 234 17.58 10.66 -19.70
CA ARG A 234 18.40 9.49 -20.11
C ARG A 234 18.32 9.19 -21.60
N ALA A 235 17.22 9.55 -22.26
CA ALA A 235 17.05 9.45 -23.70
C ALA A 235 17.62 10.66 -24.47
N GLY A 236 18.24 11.63 -23.78
CA GLY A 236 18.80 12.84 -24.41
C GLY A 236 17.74 13.89 -24.80
N LEU A 237 16.51 13.76 -24.31
CA LEU A 237 15.40 14.66 -24.63
C LEU A 237 15.28 15.76 -23.57
N SER A 238 15.23 17.02 -24.02
CA SER A 238 14.84 18.15 -23.16
C SER A 238 13.33 18.28 -23.11
N MET A 239 12.77 18.27 -21.90
CA MET A 239 11.34 18.49 -21.64
C MET A 239 11.07 19.83 -20.93
N GLU A 240 12.00 20.79 -21.05
CA GLU A 240 11.81 22.13 -20.47
C GLU A 240 10.60 22.87 -21.07
N SER A 241 10.38 22.74 -22.39
CA SER A 241 9.20 23.32 -23.04
C SER A 241 7.90 22.73 -22.52
N TYR A 242 7.86 21.41 -22.26
CA TYR A 242 6.70 20.76 -21.65
C TYR A 242 6.39 21.31 -20.24
N LEU A 243 7.41 21.48 -19.40
CA LEU A 243 7.24 22.06 -18.06
C LEU A 243 6.73 23.51 -18.11
N ASN A 244 7.30 24.32 -19.00
CA ASN A 244 6.96 25.74 -19.09
C ASN A 244 5.62 26.00 -19.78
N GLU A 245 5.33 25.29 -20.86
CA GLU A 245 4.18 25.56 -21.74
C GLU A 245 2.96 24.69 -21.39
N CYS A 246 3.16 23.39 -21.13
CA CYS A 246 2.06 22.46 -20.86
C CYS A 246 1.63 22.45 -19.40
N LEU A 247 2.58 22.52 -18.47
CA LEU A 247 2.26 22.60 -17.03
C LEU A 247 2.07 24.05 -16.54
N ARG A 248 2.23 25.05 -17.42
CA ARG A 248 2.08 26.49 -17.14
C ARG A 248 2.91 26.99 -15.95
N LEU A 249 4.03 26.33 -15.66
CA LEU A 249 4.90 26.69 -14.53
C LEU A 249 5.76 27.93 -14.82
N LYS A 250 5.63 28.54 -15.99
CA LYS A 250 6.39 29.74 -16.39
C LYS A 250 6.05 30.97 -15.55
N GLU A 251 4.83 31.05 -15.02
CA GLU A 251 4.35 32.18 -14.20
C GLU A 251 4.68 32.02 -12.71
N ASP A 252 4.92 30.79 -12.24
CA ASP A 252 5.22 30.47 -10.84
C ASP A 252 6.63 29.87 -10.70
N LYS A 253 7.63 30.76 -10.74
CA LYS A 253 9.05 30.40 -10.60
C LYS A 253 9.36 29.75 -9.26
N GLU A 254 8.62 30.08 -8.21
CA GLU A 254 8.83 29.52 -6.88
C GLU A 254 8.41 28.05 -6.84
N THR A 255 7.23 27.74 -7.36
CA THR A 255 6.75 26.35 -7.46
C THR A 255 7.62 25.52 -8.39
N LEU A 256 8.09 26.10 -9.50
CA LEU A 256 9.03 25.42 -10.41
C LEU A 256 10.36 25.09 -9.72
N SER A 257 10.92 26.02 -8.95
CA SER A 257 12.16 25.80 -8.18
C SER A 257 11.97 24.68 -7.15
N LYS A 258 10.90 24.74 -6.35
CA LYS A 258 10.57 23.70 -5.36
C LYS A 258 10.42 22.33 -6.00
N MET A 259 9.80 22.25 -7.17
CA MET A 259 9.67 21.00 -7.93
C MET A 259 11.04 20.45 -8.33
N TYR A 260 11.94 21.27 -8.89
CA TYR A 260 13.29 20.83 -9.24
C TYR A 260 14.10 20.38 -8.02
N ASP A 261 13.94 21.04 -6.88
CA ASP A 261 14.56 20.65 -5.62
C ASP A 261 14.03 19.30 -5.13
N SER A 262 12.71 19.10 -5.11
CA SER A 262 12.11 17.80 -4.78
C SER A 262 12.56 16.68 -5.72
N MET A 263 12.66 16.95 -7.02
CA MET A 263 13.21 16.00 -8.00
C MET A 263 14.67 15.64 -7.70
N ARG A 264 15.50 16.64 -7.34
CA ARG A 264 16.91 16.43 -7.00
C ARG A 264 17.05 15.60 -5.72
N GLN A 265 16.26 15.92 -4.70
CA GLN A 265 16.20 15.15 -3.44
C GLN A 265 15.79 13.71 -3.71
N MET A 266 14.75 13.47 -4.50
CA MET A 266 14.31 12.13 -4.87
C MET A 266 15.40 11.34 -5.62
N LYS A 267 16.08 11.95 -6.60
CA LYS A 267 17.22 11.31 -7.28
C LYS A 267 18.36 10.97 -6.32
N THR A 268 18.68 11.86 -5.38
CA THR A 268 19.68 11.59 -4.34
C THR A 268 19.26 10.44 -3.44
N LEU A 269 17.99 10.38 -3.03
CA LEU A 269 17.42 9.31 -2.22
C LEU A 269 17.56 7.95 -2.92
N LEU A 270 17.20 7.87 -4.21
CA LEU A 270 17.35 6.65 -5.01
C LEU A 270 18.81 6.24 -5.19
N ARG A 271 19.73 7.21 -5.33
CA ARG A 271 21.18 6.92 -5.49
C ARG A 271 21.83 6.42 -4.20
N LYS A 272 21.36 6.91 -3.04
CA LYS A 272 21.82 6.47 -1.71
C LYS A 272 21.30 5.09 -1.33
N TYR A 273 20.28 4.58 -2.02
CA TYR A 273 19.71 3.28 -1.71
C TYR A 273 20.70 2.16 -2.04
N GLU A 274 21.12 1.44 -1.02
CA GLU A 274 21.95 0.25 -1.14
C GLU A 274 21.11 -0.99 -0.80
N LEU A 275 21.27 -2.05 -1.59
CA LEU A 275 20.63 -3.32 -1.30
C LEU A 275 21.19 -3.89 0.02
N PRO A 276 20.34 -4.42 0.90
CA PRO A 276 20.80 -5.05 2.13
C PRO A 276 21.79 -6.19 1.85
N ASN A 277 22.88 -6.25 2.61
CA ASN A 277 23.83 -7.35 2.51
C ASN A 277 23.15 -8.65 2.97
N VAL A 278 23.14 -9.67 2.10
CA VAL A 278 22.50 -10.97 2.33
C VAL A 278 23.04 -11.66 3.59
N GLU A 279 24.33 -11.53 3.89
CA GLU A 279 24.93 -12.14 5.07
C GLU A 279 24.45 -11.49 6.37
N GLU A 280 24.40 -10.16 6.39
CA GLU A 280 23.91 -9.38 7.53
C GLU A 280 22.42 -9.67 7.76
N VAL A 281 21.61 -9.64 6.69
CA VAL A 281 20.20 -10.00 6.72
C VAL A 281 19.98 -11.41 7.29
N ASN A 282 20.80 -12.38 6.89
CA ASN A 282 20.70 -13.75 7.42
C ASN A 282 21.07 -13.82 8.90
N ALA A 283 22.04 -13.02 9.35
CA ALA A 283 22.40 -12.92 10.75
C ALA A 283 21.27 -12.28 11.58
N TYR A 284 20.64 -11.22 11.08
CA TYR A 284 19.51 -10.57 11.75
C TYR A 284 18.26 -11.43 11.75
N LYS A 285 17.92 -12.08 10.63
CA LYS A 285 16.85 -13.06 10.56
C LYS A 285 17.00 -14.13 11.65
N LYS A 286 18.19 -14.71 11.81
CA LYS A 286 18.45 -15.69 12.89
C LYS A 286 18.22 -15.13 14.29
N LYS A 287 18.53 -13.85 14.54
CA LYS A 287 18.27 -13.18 15.81
C LYS A 287 16.77 -12.91 16.00
N LEU A 288 16.09 -12.46 14.95
CA LEU A 288 14.67 -12.16 14.97
C LEU A 288 13.83 -13.41 15.25
N GLU A 289 14.15 -14.54 14.62
CA GLU A 289 13.47 -15.82 14.86
C GLU A 289 13.61 -16.27 16.33
N ARG A 290 14.77 -16.02 16.98
CA ARG A 290 14.94 -16.31 18.41
C ARG A 290 14.03 -15.46 19.28
N ILE A 291 13.94 -14.16 18.98
CA ILE A 291 13.08 -13.22 19.72
C ILE A 291 11.62 -13.69 19.61
N HIS A 292 11.13 -13.96 18.40
CA HIS A 292 9.75 -14.41 18.19
C HIS A 292 9.47 -15.78 18.84
N ALA A 293 10.45 -16.69 18.88
CA ALA A 293 10.33 -17.95 19.60
C ALA A 293 10.20 -17.77 21.13
N GLU A 294 10.98 -16.86 21.72
CA GLU A 294 10.91 -16.52 23.14
C GLU A 294 9.56 -15.89 23.51
N PHE A 295 9.04 -14.98 22.68
CA PHE A 295 7.73 -14.36 22.88
C PHE A 295 6.57 -15.37 22.72
N SER A 296 6.65 -16.26 21.74
CA SER A 296 5.65 -17.33 21.54
C SER A 296 5.59 -18.28 22.74
N SER A 297 6.76 -18.64 23.31
CA SER A 297 6.84 -19.47 24.52
C SER A 297 6.26 -18.78 25.77
N SER A 298 6.36 -17.45 25.84
CA SER A 298 5.85 -16.63 26.95
C SER A 298 4.34 -16.37 26.84
N SER A 299 3.82 -16.23 25.62
CA SER A 299 2.38 -16.08 25.37
C SER A 299 1.61 -17.38 25.64
N ASN A 300 2.21 -18.54 25.31
CA ASN A 300 1.64 -19.85 25.65
C ASN A 300 1.57 -20.11 27.17
N LYS A 301 2.47 -19.54 27.98
CA LYS A 301 2.36 -19.58 29.45
C LYS A 301 1.23 -18.69 29.99
N ARG A 302 0.94 -17.56 29.33
CA ARG A 302 -0.19 -16.69 29.70
C ARG A 302 -1.55 -17.27 29.29
N LYS A 303 -1.63 -17.97 28.15
CA LYS A 303 -2.84 -18.72 27.77
C LYS A 303 -3.12 -19.90 28.70
N ARG A 304 -2.10 -20.64 29.16
CA ARG A 304 -2.27 -21.70 30.18
C ARG A 304 -2.74 -21.20 31.55
N GLY A 305 -2.47 -19.94 31.90
CA GLY A 305 -2.94 -19.35 33.15
C GLY A 305 -4.44 -19.02 33.17
N TYR A 306 -5.12 -19.07 32.04
CA TYR A 306 -6.58 -18.87 31.96
C TYR A 306 -7.39 -20.18 31.95
N GLU A 307 -6.73 -21.33 31.78
CA GLU A 307 -7.40 -22.64 31.79
C GLU A 307 -7.43 -23.29 33.19
N ASP A 308 -6.70 -22.74 34.18
CA ASP A 308 -6.58 -23.31 35.53
C ASP A 308 -7.45 -22.63 36.60
N ASP A 309 -8.14 -21.53 36.25
CA ASP A 309 -9.10 -20.87 37.14
C ASP A 309 -10.53 -21.37 36.88
N GLY A 310 -10.94 -22.35 37.68
CA GLY A 310 -12.34 -22.49 38.09
C GLY A 310 -13.15 -23.55 37.36
N HIS A 311 -13.01 -24.80 37.82
CA HIS A 311 -14.09 -25.78 37.75
C HIS A 311 -15.28 -25.25 38.58
N VAL A 312 -16.14 -24.41 37.99
CA VAL A 312 -17.42 -24.05 38.59
C VAL A 312 -18.40 -25.16 38.26
N SER A 313 -18.61 -26.04 39.24
CA SER A 313 -19.65 -27.06 39.26
C SER A 313 -20.99 -26.45 38.87
N LYS A 314 -21.66 -27.03 37.88
CA LYS A 314 -23.06 -26.76 37.57
C LYS A 314 -23.92 -27.21 38.75
N GLU A 315 -24.56 -26.29 39.46
CA GLU A 315 -25.79 -26.59 40.21
C GLU A 315 -27.03 -26.38 39.30
N PRO A 316 -28.09 -27.18 39.47
CA PRO A 316 -29.17 -27.30 38.49
C PRO A 316 -30.33 -26.31 38.71
N ARG A 317 -30.77 -25.73 37.57
CA ARG A 317 -32.11 -25.22 37.15
C ARG A 317 -33.17 -24.88 38.20
N LEU A 318 -33.73 -23.66 38.08
CA LEU A 318 -35.16 -23.25 38.15
C LEU A 318 -35.23 -21.85 37.48
N THR A 319 -36.11 -21.42 36.58
CA THR A 319 -37.35 -21.89 35.94
C THR A 319 -37.49 -21.09 34.65
N GLU A 320 -38.07 -21.70 33.61
CA GLU A 320 -38.43 -21.05 32.34
C GLU A 320 -39.52 -19.99 32.60
N GLU A 321 -39.31 -18.75 32.15
CA GLU A 321 -40.40 -17.80 31.92
C GLU A 321 -40.63 -17.70 30.40
N GLU A 322 -41.74 -18.29 29.97
CA GLU A 322 -42.32 -18.17 28.65
C GLU A 322 -42.71 -16.70 28.41
N TRP A 323 -42.29 -16.15 27.27
CA TRP A 323 -42.74 -14.84 26.80
C TRP A 323 -44.06 -15.03 26.06
N THR A 324 -45.13 -14.35 26.50
CA THR A 324 -46.40 -14.27 25.77
C THR A 324 -46.58 -12.88 25.14
N ASP A 325 -47.00 -12.88 23.88
CA ASP A 325 -47.19 -11.71 22.99
C ASP A 325 -48.37 -10.78 23.38
N GLU A 326 -48.42 -10.27 24.62
CA GLU A 326 -49.42 -9.26 25.04
C GLU A 326 -48.84 -7.90 25.44
N ASP A 327 -47.52 -7.70 25.37
CA ASP A 327 -46.88 -6.41 25.74
C ASP A 327 -46.76 -5.41 24.56
N LEU A 328 -47.60 -5.54 23.54
CA LEU A 328 -47.71 -4.56 22.45
C LEU A 328 -49.16 -4.11 22.25
N VAL A 329 -49.58 -3.14 23.07
CA VAL A 329 -50.66 -2.20 22.75
C VAL A 329 -50.23 -0.79 23.10
#